data_AF-A0A9E5HDX8-F1
#
_entry.id   AF-A0A9E5HDX8-F1
#
_cell.length_a   1.000
_cell.length_b   1.000
_cell.length_c   1.000
_cell.angle_alpha   90.00
_cell.angle_beta   90.00
_cell.angle_gamma   90.00
#
_symmetry.space_group_name_H-M   'P 1'
#
loop_
_entity.id
_entity.type
_entity.pdbx_description
1 polymer ?
#
loop_
_entity_poly.entity_id
_entity_poly.type
_entity_poly.pdbx_seq_one_letter_code
_entity_poly.pdbx_strand_id
1 'polypeptide(L)' 'IMGMALGGWMSGWIYDVSGSYALAFWNGIGWNFGNIVIVGFILWRALQQQKQVRTPT' A
#
# COMPACT_ATOMS: atom_id res chain seq x y z
N ILE A 1 6.90 3.35 10.88
CA ILE A 1 7.60 4.33 10.01
C ILE A 1 8.62 3.70 9.05
N MET A 2 9.30 2.60 9.43
CA MET A 2 10.30 1.95 8.56
C MET A 2 9.81 1.65 7.13
N GLY A 3 8.53 1.27 6.95
CA GLY A 3 7.96 1.03 5.62
C GLY A 3 7.98 2.27 4.70
N MET A 4 7.44 3.41 5.13
CA MET A 4 7.44 4.64 4.31
C MET A 4 8.86 5.16 4.03
N ALA A 5 9.76 5.03 5.01
CA ALA A 5 11.16 5.44 4.85
C ALA A 5 11.91 4.55 3.83
N LEU A 6 11.66 3.23 3.85
CA LEU A 6 12.23 2.29 2.86
C LEU A 6 11.64 2.50 1.46
N GLY A 7 10.34 2.77 1.34
CA GLY A 7 9.71 3.10 0.06
C GLY A 7 10.27 4.39 -0.56
N GLY A 8 10.46 5.43 0.26
CA GLY A 8 11.12 6.66 -0.17
C GLY A 8 12.58 6.47 -0.57
N TRP A 9 13.33 5.62 0.14
CA TRP A 9 14.73 5.33 -0.14
C TRP A 9 14.93 4.47 -1.41
N MET A 10 14.11 3.43 -1.62
CA MET A 10 14.13 2.64 -2.87
C MET A 10 13.75 3.48 -4.10
N SER A 11 12.80 4.41 -3.96
CA SER A 11 12.44 5.36 -5.02
C SER A 11 13.65 6.20 -5.48
N GLY A 12 14.49 6.65 -4.55
CA GLY A 12 15.72 7.38 -4.85
C GLY A 12 16.78 6.55 -5.58
N TRP A 13 16.93 5.26 -5.24
CA TRP A 13 17.91 4.38 -5.90
C TRP A 13 17.49 4.00 -7.33
N ILE A 14 16.19 3.87 -7.58
CA ILE A 14 15.63 3.59 -8.90
C ILE A 14 15.77 4.80 -9.85
N TYR A 15 15.78 6.02 -9.31
CA TYR A 15 16.02 7.24 -10.07
C TYR A 15 17.43 7.27 -10.69
N ASP A 16 18.42 6.79 -9.95
CA ASP A 16 19.83 6.73 -10.39
C ASP A 16 20.06 5.71 -11.51
N VAL A 17 19.33 4.57 -11.49
CA VAL A 17 19.50 3.48 -12.47
C VAL A 17 18.82 3.75 -13.82
N SER A 18 17.85 4.67 -13.86
CA SER A 18 16.99 4.82 -15.05
C SER A 18 17.04 6.18 -15.74
N GLY A 19 17.54 7.22 -15.08
CA GLY A 19 17.61 8.57 -15.64
C GLY A 19 16.25 9.17 -16.02
N SER A 20 15.13 8.55 -15.59
CA SER A 20 13.78 8.88 -16.02
C SER A 20 12.82 9.02 -14.83
N TYR A 21 12.20 10.20 -14.73
CA TYR A 21 11.17 10.55 -13.73
C TYR A 21 10.01 9.55 -13.64
N ALA A 22 9.75 8.79 -14.71
CA ALA A 22 8.67 7.82 -14.77
C ALA A 22 8.80 6.70 -13.71
N LEU A 23 10.02 6.36 -13.30
CA LEU A 23 10.26 5.24 -12.40
C LEU A 23 10.14 5.61 -10.91
N ALA A 24 10.53 6.82 -10.52
CA ALA A 24 10.20 7.35 -9.18
C ALA A 24 8.67 7.50 -9.02
N PHE A 25 7.97 7.91 -10.09
CA PHE A 25 6.51 7.96 -10.11
C PHE A 25 5.89 6.57 -9.99
N TRP A 26 6.38 5.58 -10.73
CA TRP A 26 5.93 4.18 -10.61
C TRP A 26 6.20 3.58 -9.23
N ASN A 27 7.32 3.90 -8.59
CA ASN A 27 7.62 3.43 -7.24
C ASN A 27 6.64 4.00 -6.21
N GLY A 28 6.31 5.30 -6.32
CA GLY A 28 5.27 5.94 -5.52
C GLY A 28 3.88 5.34 -5.73
N ILE A 29 3.54 4.95 -6.97
CA ILE A 29 2.31 4.22 -7.28
C ILE A 29 2.32 2.83 -6.63
N GLY A 30 3.42 2.07 -6.76
CA GLY A 30 3.55 0.75 -6.14
C GLY A 30 3.38 0.79 -4.63
N TRP A 31 3.96 1.81 -3.97
CA TRP A 31 3.82 1.99 -2.53
C TRP A 31 2.40 2.37 -2.10
N ASN A 32 1.71 3.24 -2.86
CA ASN A 32 0.29 3.53 -2.62
C ASN A 32 -0.59 2.30 -2.85
N PHE A 33 -0.30 1.52 -3.89
CA PHE A 33 -1.04 0.30 -4.21
C PHE A 33 -0.91 -0.73 -3.08
N GLY A 34 0.29 -0.90 -2.52
CA GLY A 34 0.52 -1.74 -1.34
C GLY A 34 -0.32 -1.28 -0.13
N ASN A 35 -0.41 0.02 0.12
CA ASN A 35 -1.27 0.55 1.18
C ASN A 35 -2.76 0.29 0.91
N ILE A 36 -3.23 0.47 -0.32
CA ILE A 36 -4.62 0.19 -0.71
C ILE A 36 -4.96 -1.29 -0.51
N VAL A 37 -4.05 -2.20 -0.87
CA VAL A 37 -4.23 -3.65 -0.65
C VAL A 37 -4.37 -3.97 0.84
N ILE A 38 -3.53 -3.39 1.69
CA ILE A 38 -3.60 -3.59 3.15
C ILE A 38 -4.93 -3.06 3.71
N VAL A 39 -5.31 -1.83 3.35
CA VAL A 39 -6.56 -1.21 3.80
C VAL A 39 -7.76 -2.01 3.29
N GLY A 40 -7.77 -2.41 2.02
CA GLY A 40 -8.83 -3.22 1.42
C GLY A 40 -8.98 -4.58 2.10
N PHE A 41 -7.88 -5.23 2.45
CA PHE A 41 -7.89 -6.49 3.20
C PHE A 41 -8.46 -6.31 4.62
N ILE A 42 -8.04 -5.26 5.33
CA ILE A 42 -8.58 -4.93 6.65
C ILE A 42 -10.08 -4.63 6.55
N LEU A 43 -10.50 -3.85 5.55
CA LEU A 43 -11.90 -3.45 5.35
C LEU A 43 -12.77 -4.66 5.01
N TRP A 44 -12.30 -5.55 4.12
CA TRP A 44 -12.99 -6.79 3.81
C TRP A 44 -13.15 -7.68 5.05
N ARG A 45 -12.09 -7.82 5.84
CA ARG A 45 -12.14 -8.55 7.12
C ARG A 45 -13.11 -7.88 8.10
N ALA A 46 -13.10 -6.55 8.21
CA ALA A 46 -14.00 -5.80 9.09
C ALA A 46 -15.46 -5.94 8.67
N LEU A 47 -15.75 -5.93 7.37
CA LEU A 47 -17.09 -6.17 6.82
C LEU A 47 -17.58 -7.60 7.12
N GLN A 48 -16.70 -8.60 7.05
CA GLN A 48 -17.04 -9.97 7.45
C GLN A 48 -17.35 -10.08 8.95
N GLN A 49 -16.60 -9.37 9.80
CA GLN A 49 -16.84 -9.30 11.25
C GLN A 49 -18.19 -8.64 11.57
N GLN A 50 -18.59 -7.58 10.85
CA GLN A 50 -19.92 -6.97 11.05
C GLN A 50 -21.07 -7.93 10.70
N LYS A 51 -20.88 -8.81 9.70
CA LYS A 51 -21.89 -9.80 9.32
C LYS A 51 -22.13 -10.85 10.42
N GLN A 52 -21.11 -11.15 11.23
CA GLN A 52 -21.19 -12.09 12.36
C GLN A 52 -21.89 -11.47 13.59
N VAL A 53 -21.77 -10.16 13.81
CA VAL A 53 -22.38 -9.48 14.98
C VAL A 53 -23.90 -9.25 14.79
N ARG A 54 -24.40 -9.28 13.55
CA ARG A 54 -25.83 -9.06 13.22
C ARG A 54 -26.67 -10.33 13.11
N THR A 55 -26.35 -11.38 13.85
CA THR A 55 -27.26 -12.52 14.03
C THR A 55 -27.82 -12.50 15.47
N PRO A 56 -28.87 -11.71 15.75
CA PRO A 56 -29.63 -11.89 16.97
C PRO A 56 -30.48 -13.15 16.83
N THR A 57 -30.24 -14.12 17.70
CA THR A 57 -31.20 -15.19 18.05
C THR A 57 -32.44 -14.61 18.71
#